data_AF-A0AAD7AP72-F1
#
_entry.id   AF-A0AAD7AP72-F1
#
_cell.length_a   1.000
_cell.length_b   1.000
_cell.length_c   1.000
_cell.angle_alpha   90.00
_cell.angle_beta   90.00
_cell.angle_gamma   90.00
#
_symmetry.space_group_name_H-M   'P 1'
#
loop_
_entity.id
_entity.type
_entity.pdbx_description
1 polymer ?
#
loop_
_entity_poly.entity_id
_entity_poly.type
_entity_poly.pdbx_seq_one_letter_code
_entity_poly.pdbx_strand_id
1 'polypeptide(L)'
;MSGGNLDHNMMDRQADVHLFKSEYAEARSIHTEIVQTSTGQYTYMQAISLLNIAEIDVIIGVAASEVQRNLDNAGPMLSTVSFLRGLLYSEMISADLSLRDGDVAKAKAIFHQSLNSALGNSSELVMYGLERLANGTRWTDNTFDWTWSIIYLGYASRTQQKLDLHKSLSFLANVFLSTGEIESAENLFNVALEGFTFMDVHQGRAECMLYLGDIYRDRGEWEKAVEMWKAACPLFQCSLQAKAVAQIELRLSHEL
;
A
#
# COMPACT_ATOMS: atom_id res chain seq x y z
N MET A 1 29.57 -21.09 -3.64
CA MET A 1 28.27 -20.68 -4.23
C MET A 1 27.18 -20.41 -3.18
N SER A 2 27.47 -20.41 -1.86
CA SER A 2 26.48 -20.11 -0.81
C SER A 2 26.40 -18.63 -0.39
N GLY A 3 27.39 -17.80 -0.73
CA GLY A 3 27.46 -16.39 -0.31
C GLY A 3 26.41 -15.48 -0.96
N GLY A 4 26.12 -15.65 -2.26
CA GLY A 4 25.19 -14.77 -2.98
C GLY A 4 23.73 -14.88 -2.53
N ASN A 5 23.29 -16.07 -2.10
CA ASN A 5 21.90 -16.27 -1.67
C ASN A 5 21.62 -15.62 -0.30
N LEU A 6 22.59 -15.65 0.62
CA LEU A 6 22.48 -14.96 1.90
C LEU A 6 22.43 -13.44 1.72
N ASP A 7 23.17 -12.91 0.75
CA ASP A 7 23.22 -11.48 0.44
C ASP A 7 21.87 -10.99 -0.13
N HIS A 8 21.33 -11.68 -1.14
CA HIS A 8 20.03 -11.32 -1.72
C HIS A 8 18.85 -11.42 -0.75
N ASN A 9 18.86 -12.41 0.15
CA ASN A 9 17.82 -12.48 1.20
C ASN A 9 17.94 -11.31 2.20
N MET A 10 19.15 -10.86 2.51
CA MET A 10 19.34 -9.70 3.38
C MET A 10 18.90 -8.40 2.69
N MET A 11 19.22 -8.26 1.40
CA MET A 11 18.74 -7.15 0.58
C MET A 11 17.21 -7.13 0.50
N ASP A 12 16.56 -8.27 0.28
CA ASP A 12 15.10 -8.40 0.26
C ASP A 12 14.48 -7.94 1.60
N ARG A 13 15.03 -8.37 2.73
CA ARG A 13 14.60 -7.89 4.05
C ARG A 13 14.83 -6.40 4.26
N GLN A 14 15.91 -5.85 3.72
CA GLN A 14 16.16 -4.41 3.77
C GLN A 14 15.14 -3.65 2.92
N ALA A 15 14.79 -4.16 1.74
CA ALA A 15 13.75 -3.59 0.90
C ALA A 15 12.37 -3.65 1.57
N ASP A 16 12.03 -4.75 2.27
CA ASP A 16 10.81 -4.86 3.08
C ASP A 16 10.72 -3.74 4.13
N VAL A 17 11.83 -3.44 4.82
CA VAL A 17 11.88 -2.35 5.81
C VAL A 17 11.59 -1.01 5.15
N HIS A 18 12.26 -0.69 4.04
CA HIS A 18 12.00 0.54 3.29
C HIS A 18 10.54 0.59 2.80
N LEU A 19 9.99 -0.52 2.31
CA LEU A 19 8.61 -0.61 1.87
C LEU A 19 7.63 -0.31 3.02
N PHE A 20 7.86 -0.87 4.20
CA PHE A 20 7.03 -0.61 5.40
C PHE A 20 7.07 0.86 5.81
N LYS A 21 8.23 1.53 5.66
CA LYS A 21 8.38 2.96 5.94
C LYS A 21 7.85 3.87 4.83
N SER A 22 7.38 3.29 3.72
CA SER A 22 6.98 4.03 2.51
C SER A 22 8.14 4.78 1.84
N GLU A 23 9.35 4.24 1.96
CA GLU A 23 10.60 4.68 1.30
C GLU A 23 10.73 3.94 -0.03
N TYR A 24 9.81 4.25 -0.94
CA TYR A 24 9.60 3.47 -2.16
C TYR A 24 10.78 3.54 -3.13
N ALA A 25 11.51 4.66 -3.18
CA ALA A 25 12.66 4.80 -4.06
C ALA A 25 13.78 3.82 -3.66
N GLU A 26 14.06 3.73 -2.36
CA GLU A 26 15.06 2.86 -1.75
C GLU A 26 14.68 1.39 -1.92
N ALA A 27 13.44 1.02 -1.55
CA ALA A 27 12.94 -0.35 -1.73
C ALA A 27 13.03 -0.81 -3.19
N ARG A 28 12.61 0.05 -4.13
CA ARG A 28 12.66 -0.23 -5.57
C ARG A 28 14.09 -0.35 -6.08
N SER A 29 15.01 0.50 -5.61
CA SER A 29 16.42 0.44 -5.99
C SER A 29 17.05 -0.89 -5.58
N ILE A 30 16.79 -1.36 -4.36
CA ILE A 30 17.32 -2.62 -3.86
C ILE A 30 16.80 -3.80 -4.70
N HIS A 31 15.49 -3.87 -4.98
CA HIS A 31 14.96 -4.92 -5.85
C HIS A 31 15.53 -4.86 -7.27
N THR A 32 15.79 -3.66 -7.79
CA THR A 32 16.45 -3.49 -9.10
C THR A 32 17.85 -4.10 -9.08
N GLU A 33 18.60 -3.89 -8.00
CA GLU A 33 19.93 -4.48 -7.81
C GLU A 33 19.86 -6.02 -7.70
N ILE A 34 18.89 -6.56 -6.96
CA ILE A 34 18.65 -8.01 -6.88
C ILE A 34 18.39 -8.57 -8.28
N VAL A 35 17.55 -7.93 -9.09
CA VAL A 35 17.23 -8.38 -10.46
C VAL A 35 18.48 -8.35 -11.36
N GLN A 36 19.35 -7.35 -11.23
CA GLN A 36 20.56 -7.19 -12.04
C GLN A 36 21.68 -8.18 -11.66
N THR A 37 21.78 -8.52 -10.38
CA THR A 37 22.85 -9.36 -9.83
C THR A 37 22.47 -10.85 -9.75
N SER A 38 21.19 -11.18 -9.91
CA SER A 38 20.71 -12.56 -9.98
C SER A 38 21.15 -13.25 -11.27
N THR A 39 22.05 -14.23 -11.19
CA THR A 39 22.51 -15.04 -12.35
C THR A 39 22.26 -16.53 -12.18
N GLY A 40 21.58 -17.21 -13.11
CA GLY A 40 21.39 -18.68 -13.08
C GLY A 40 20.08 -19.13 -12.39
N GLN A 41 20.11 -20.22 -11.59
CA GLN A 41 18.98 -20.87 -10.89
C GLN A 41 18.16 -19.96 -9.92
N TYR A 42 18.43 -18.66 -9.85
CA TYR A 42 17.77 -17.67 -8.98
C TYR A 42 16.51 -17.05 -9.59
N THR A 43 15.83 -17.77 -10.48
CA THR A 43 14.54 -17.34 -11.08
C THR A 43 13.51 -16.97 -10.02
N TYR A 44 13.56 -17.59 -8.83
CA TYR A 44 12.66 -17.25 -7.72
C TYR A 44 12.85 -15.82 -7.18
N MET A 45 14.05 -15.49 -6.67
CA MET A 45 14.31 -14.17 -6.07
C MET A 45 14.17 -13.05 -7.10
N GLN A 46 14.58 -13.33 -8.33
CA GLN A 46 14.40 -12.43 -9.45
C GLN A 46 12.91 -12.19 -9.73
N ALA A 47 12.08 -13.23 -9.76
CA ALA A 47 10.64 -13.09 -9.97
C ALA A 47 9.96 -12.28 -8.87
N ILE A 48 10.26 -12.57 -7.59
CA ILE A 48 9.69 -11.82 -6.46
C ILE A 48 10.13 -10.36 -6.51
N SER A 49 11.41 -10.08 -6.79
CA SER A 49 11.89 -8.70 -6.92
C SER A 49 11.21 -7.96 -8.08
N LEU A 50 10.94 -8.63 -9.20
CA LEU A 50 10.16 -8.04 -10.29
C LEU A 50 8.71 -7.73 -9.86
N LEU A 51 8.07 -8.60 -9.08
CA LEU A 51 6.73 -8.35 -8.53
C LEU A 51 6.74 -7.19 -7.53
N ASN A 52 7.72 -7.12 -6.62
CA ASN A 52 7.83 -6.02 -5.67
C ASN A 52 8.07 -4.67 -6.38
N ILE A 53 8.90 -4.65 -7.44
CA ILE A 53 9.05 -3.46 -8.29
C ILE A 53 7.71 -3.09 -8.94
N ALA A 54 6.98 -4.07 -9.47
CA ALA A 54 5.67 -3.84 -10.08
C ALA A 54 4.65 -3.27 -9.08
N GLU A 55 4.60 -3.78 -7.85
CA GLU A 55 3.76 -3.22 -6.77
C GLU A 55 4.13 -1.77 -6.47
N ILE A 56 5.42 -1.49 -6.26
CA ILE A 56 5.89 -0.13 -5.99
C ILE A 56 5.54 0.80 -7.15
N ASP A 57 5.74 0.36 -8.40
CA ASP A 57 5.43 1.11 -9.62
C ASP A 57 3.93 1.41 -9.74
N VAL A 58 3.07 0.51 -9.28
CA VAL A 58 1.63 0.77 -9.14
C VAL A 58 1.39 1.89 -8.12
N ILE A 59 1.96 1.77 -6.93
CA ILE A 59 1.77 2.70 -5.80
C ILE A 59 2.20 4.14 -6.16
N ILE A 60 3.38 4.29 -6.77
CA ILE A 60 3.95 5.60 -7.10
C ILE A 60 3.48 6.14 -8.47
N GLY A 61 2.64 5.38 -9.18
CA GLY A 61 2.01 5.84 -10.42
C GLY A 61 2.88 5.78 -11.68
N VAL A 62 3.84 4.86 -11.75
CA VAL A 62 4.64 4.58 -12.95
C VAL A 62 3.77 4.01 -14.08
N ALA A 63 4.15 4.24 -15.34
CA ALA A 63 3.39 3.85 -16.52
C ALA A 63 2.96 2.37 -16.53
N ALA A 64 1.72 2.10 -16.95
CA ALA A 64 1.14 0.75 -16.97
C ALA A 64 1.95 -0.26 -17.79
N SER A 65 2.54 0.19 -18.89
CA SER A 65 3.42 -0.65 -19.72
C SER A 65 4.68 -1.13 -18.99
N GLU A 66 5.19 -0.36 -18.03
CA GLU A 66 6.38 -0.73 -17.25
C GLU A 66 6.02 -1.73 -16.15
N VAL A 67 4.92 -1.49 -15.43
CA VAL A 67 4.34 -2.44 -14.47
C VAL A 67 4.08 -3.79 -15.17
N GLN A 68 3.39 -3.75 -16.32
CA GLN A 68 3.05 -4.95 -17.07
C GLN A 68 4.30 -5.71 -17.54
N ARG A 69 5.35 -4.99 -17.98
CA ARG A 69 6.61 -5.62 -18.37
C ARG A 69 7.25 -6.41 -17.23
N ASN A 70 7.22 -5.89 -16.00
CA ASN A 70 7.75 -6.60 -14.84
C ASN A 70 6.93 -7.84 -14.51
N LEU A 71 5.60 -7.76 -14.60
CA LEU A 71 4.70 -8.91 -14.45
C LEU A 71 4.96 -9.99 -15.51
N ASP A 72 5.09 -9.59 -16.78
CA ASP A 72 5.37 -10.49 -17.91
C ASP A 72 6.73 -11.19 -17.78
N ASN A 73 7.73 -10.48 -17.24
CA ASN A 73 9.05 -11.05 -16.97
C ASN A 73 9.04 -12.02 -15.78
N ALA A 74 8.22 -11.77 -14.75
CA ALA A 74 8.11 -12.63 -13.59
C ALA A 74 7.32 -13.92 -13.89
N GLY A 75 6.27 -13.84 -14.72
CA GLY A 75 5.33 -14.94 -14.99
C GLY A 75 6.00 -16.29 -15.35
N PRO A 76 6.85 -16.35 -16.39
CA PRO A 76 7.52 -17.59 -16.78
C PRO A 76 8.36 -18.20 -15.65
N MET A 77 9.02 -17.35 -14.85
CA MET A 77 9.85 -17.80 -13.73
C MET A 77 8.98 -18.47 -12.66
N LEU A 78 7.82 -17.89 -12.34
CA LEU A 78 6.87 -18.41 -11.35
C LEU A 78 6.24 -19.74 -11.79
N SER A 79 5.91 -19.88 -13.08
CA SER A 79 5.34 -21.10 -13.64
C SER A 79 6.32 -22.28 -13.62
N THR A 80 7.62 -22.04 -13.84
CA THR A 80 8.62 -23.12 -13.85
C THR A 80 8.83 -23.80 -12.50
N VAL A 81 8.52 -23.10 -11.40
CA VAL A 81 8.68 -23.62 -10.03
C VAL A 81 7.35 -23.97 -9.37
N SER A 82 6.23 -23.92 -10.10
CA SER A 82 4.87 -24.13 -9.58
C SER A 82 4.57 -23.32 -8.31
N PHE A 83 5.09 -22.09 -8.24
CA PHE A 83 5.04 -21.30 -7.01
C PHE A 83 3.70 -20.54 -6.91
N LEU A 84 2.70 -21.22 -6.36
CA LEU A 84 1.34 -20.71 -6.20
C LEU A 84 1.30 -19.32 -5.55
N ARG A 85 2.10 -19.08 -4.50
CA ARG A 85 2.12 -17.80 -3.79
C ARG A 85 2.51 -16.63 -4.71
N GLY A 86 3.54 -16.78 -5.54
CA GLY A 86 3.98 -15.70 -6.43
C GLY A 86 3.02 -15.47 -7.59
N LEU A 87 2.37 -16.53 -8.09
CA LEU A 87 1.30 -16.39 -9.08
C LEU A 87 0.11 -15.58 -8.52
N LEU A 88 -0.35 -15.92 -7.32
CA LEU A 88 -1.43 -15.16 -6.65
C LEU A 88 -1.03 -13.71 -6.40
N TYR A 89 0.22 -13.45 -6.01
CA TYR A 89 0.72 -12.10 -5.80
C TYR A 89 0.75 -11.30 -7.12
N SER A 90 1.23 -11.90 -8.21
CA SER A 90 1.19 -11.32 -9.56
C SER A 90 -0.24 -11.00 -10.02
N GLU A 91 -1.20 -11.89 -9.75
CA GLU A 91 -2.63 -11.64 -10.03
C GLU A 91 -3.16 -10.44 -9.26
N MET A 92 -2.85 -10.35 -7.96
CA MET A 92 -3.28 -9.23 -7.13
C MET A 92 -2.68 -7.89 -7.58
N ILE A 93 -1.41 -7.85 -8.00
CA ILE A 93 -0.82 -6.63 -8.60
C ILE A 93 -1.51 -6.28 -9.93
N SER A 94 -1.85 -7.28 -10.74
CA SER A 94 -2.61 -7.06 -11.99
C SER A 94 -4.03 -6.52 -11.72
N ALA A 95 -4.61 -6.85 -10.57
CA ALA A 95 -5.87 -6.27 -10.10
C ALA A 95 -5.72 -4.79 -9.75
N ASP A 96 -4.67 -4.42 -9.01
CA ASP A 96 -4.35 -3.02 -8.72
C ASP A 96 -4.10 -2.23 -10.03
N LEU A 97 -3.42 -2.83 -11.01
CA LEU A 97 -3.22 -2.22 -12.33
C LEU A 97 -4.54 -2.03 -13.09
N SER A 98 -5.41 -3.04 -13.10
CA SER A 98 -6.74 -2.95 -13.72
C SER A 98 -7.61 -1.88 -13.08
N LEU A 99 -7.54 -1.74 -11.74
CA LEU A 99 -8.21 -0.66 -11.01
C LEU A 99 -7.72 0.71 -11.47
N ARG A 100 -6.41 0.89 -11.65
CA ARG A 100 -5.82 2.15 -12.14
C ARG A 100 -6.29 2.51 -13.55
N ASP A 101 -6.53 1.51 -14.38
CA ASP A 101 -7.10 1.66 -15.73
C ASP A 101 -8.63 1.87 -15.72
N GLY A 102 -9.26 1.89 -14.54
CA GLY A 102 -10.68 2.16 -14.33
C GLY A 102 -11.57 0.93 -14.33
N ASP A 103 -11.02 -0.28 -14.46
CA ASP A 103 -11.78 -1.54 -14.44
C ASP A 103 -11.96 -2.06 -13.00
N VAL A 104 -12.80 -1.35 -12.25
CA VAL A 104 -13.12 -1.65 -10.84
C VAL A 104 -13.70 -3.06 -10.66
N ALA A 105 -14.58 -3.48 -11.58
CA ALA A 105 -15.27 -4.75 -11.49
C ALA A 105 -14.29 -5.92 -11.63
N LYS A 106 -13.39 -5.85 -12.61
CA LYS A 106 -12.33 -6.85 -12.78
C LYS A 106 -11.37 -6.87 -11.59
N ALA A 107 -10.96 -5.70 -11.09
CA ALA A 107 -10.08 -5.62 -9.93
C ALA A 107 -10.70 -6.31 -8.69
N LYS A 108 -11.95 -5.98 -8.34
CA LYS A 108 -12.67 -6.62 -7.22
C LYS A 108 -12.79 -8.13 -7.41
N ALA A 109 -13.14 -8.59 -8.63
CA ALA A 109 -13.26 -10.02 -8.92
C ALA A 109 -11.94 -10.77 -8.69
N ILE A 110 -10.81 -10.22 -9.17
CA ILE A 110 -9.49 -10.82 -8.97
C ILE A 110 -9.13 -10.83 -7.49
N PHE A 111 -9.30 -9.72 -6.75
CA PHE A 111 -8.99 -9.72 -5.31
C PHE A 111 -9.81 -10.74 -4.53
N HIS A 112 -11.11 -10.86 -4.78
CA HIS A 112 -11.93 -11.89 -4.13
C HIS A 112 -11.46 -13.30 -4.47
N GLN A 113 -11.15 -13.58 -5.74
CA GLN A 113 -10.67 -14.88 -6.18
C GLN A 113 -9.31 -15.22 -5.54
N SER A 114 -8.32 -14.34 -5.68
CA SER A 114 -6.97 -14.58 -5.17
C SER A 114 -6.92 -14.62 -3.64
N LEU A 115 -7.75 -13.81 -2.94
CA LEU A 115 -7.90 -13.89 -1.49
C LEU A 115 -8.46 -15.25 -1.08
N ASN A 116 -9.52 -15.73 -1.74
CA ASN A 116 -10.09 -17.05 -1.45
C ASN A 116 -9.07 -18.18 -1.68
N SER A 117 -8.22 -18.06 -2.71
CA SER A 117 -7.13 -19.01 -2.95
C SER A 117 -5.99 -18.90 -1.93
N ALA A 118 -5.75 -17.72 -1.36
CA ALA A 118 -4.72 -17.50 -0.34
C ALA A 118 -5.13 -18.02 1.05
N LEU A 119 -6.44 -18.12 1.34
CA LEU A 119 -6.95 -18.61 2.62
C LEU A 119 -6.41 -20.01 2.94
N GLY A 120 -5.80 -20.15 4.13
CA GLY A 120 -5.17 -21.40 4.59
C GLY A 120 -3.80 -21.70 3.97
N ASN A 121 -3.35 -20.91 2.97
CA ASN A 121 -2.10 -21.15 2.24
C ASN A 121 -1.02 -20.09 2.55
N SER A 122 -1.36 -18.81 2.68
CA SER A 122 -0.41 -17.74 3.01
C SER A 122 -1.07 -16.64 3.82
N SER A 123 -0.60 -16.44 5.05
CA SER A 123 -1.08 -15.37 5.93
C SER A 123 -0.73 -14.00 5.36
N GLU A 124 0.40 -13.88 4.68
CA GLU A 124 0.86 -12.62 4.08
C GLU A 124 -0.04 -12.21 2.92
N LEU A 125 -0.39 -13.13 2.02
CA LEU A 125 -1.29 -12.82 0.90
C LEU A 125 -2.73 -12.59 1.33
N VAL A 126 -3.18 -13.26 2.39
CA VAL A 126 -4.48 -12.93 3.01
C VAL A 126 -4.46 -11.50 3.52
N MET A 127 -3.40 -11.11 4.24
CA MET A 127 -3.25 -9.73 4.71
C MET A 127 -3.23 -8.73 3.55
N TYR A 128 -2.45 -9.01 2.52
CA TYR A 128 -2.36 -8.20 1.30
C TYR A 128 -3.73 -7.98 0.65
N GLY A 129 -4.45 -9.06 0.35
CA GLY A 129 -5.77 -8.98 -0.28
C GLY A 129 -6.80 -8.25 0.58
N LEU A 130 -6.79 -8.48 1.90
CA LEU A 130 -7.66 -7.77 2.84
C LEU A 130 -7.37 -6.28 2.89
N GLU A 131 -6.10 -5.86 2.92
CA GLU A 131 -5.72 -4.45 2.88
C GLU A 131 -6.30 -3.76 1.63
N ARG A 132 -6.19 -4.41 0.47
CA ARG A 132 -6.69 -3.83 -0.80
C ARG A 132 -8.20 -3.69 -0.80
N LEU A 133 -8.93 -4.72 -0.37
CA LEU A 133 -10.40 -4.66 -0.27
C LEU A 133 -10.87 -3.65 0.79
N ALA A 134 -10.16 -3.54 1.91
CA ALA A 134 -10.51 -2.67 3.03
C ALA A 134 -10.32 -1.19 2.73
N ASN A 135 -9.35 -0.82 1.90
CA ASN A 135 -9.09 0.58 1.57
C ASN A 135 -10.19 1.15 0.64
N GLY A 136 -11.27 1.66 1.24
CA GLY A 136 -12.42 2.24 0.53
C GLY A 136 -12.08 3.37 -0.43
N THR A 137 -11.04 4.16 -0.11
CA THR A 137 -10.65 5.35 -0.88
C THR A 137 -10.10 5.02 -2.28
N ARG A 138 -9.68 3.77 -2.51
CA ARG A 138 -9.14 3.33 -3.81
C ARG A 138 -10.23 3.05 -4.84
N TRP A 139 -11.48 2.83 -4.41
CA TRP A 139 -12.57 2.42 -5.28
C TRP A 139 -13.34 3.63 -5.79
N THR A 140 -13.49 3.76 -7.11
CA THR A 140 -14.18 4.91 -7.72
C THR A 140 -15.70 4.81 -7.67
N ASP A 141 -16.25 3.70 -7.17
CA ASP A 141 -17.69 3.50 -6.99
C ASP A 141 -18.21 4.00 -5.64
N ASN A 142 -17.34 4.63 -4.83
CA ASN A 142 -17.65 5.21 -3.51
C ASN A 142 -18.34 4.22 -2.56
N THR A 143 -18.16 2.90 -2.75
CA THR A 143 -18.66 1.91 -1.81
C THR A 143 -17.72 1.82 -0.62
N PHE A 144 -17.92 2.68 0.38
CA PHE A 144 -17.30 2.50 1.69
C PHE A 144 -18.01 1.35 2.42
N ASP A 145 -17.48 0.14 2.23
CA ASP A 145 -17.93 -1.04 2.93
C ASP A 145 -17.12 -1.24 4.21
N TRP A 146 -17.77 -1.04 5.36
CA TRP A 146 -17.18 -1.28 6.67
C TRP A 146 -16.78 -2.75 6.86
N THR A 147 -17.40 -3.68 6.13
CA THR A 147 -17.17 -5.13 6.26
C THR A 147 -15.70 -5.48 6.06
N TRP A 148 -15.08 -5.02 4.97
CA TRP A 148 -13.68 -5.34 4.69
C TRP A 148 -12.72 -4.68 5.67
N SER A 149 -13.02 -3.45 6.11
CA SER A 149 -12.24 -2.76 7.15
C SER A 149 -12.25 -3.52 8.48
N ILE A 150 -13.41 -4.03 8.91
CA ILE A 150 -13.52 -4.81 10.15
C ILE A 150 -12.85 -6.19 10.03
N ILE A 151 -13.01 -6.87 8.89
CA ILE A 151 -12.34 -8.16 8.66
C ILE A 151 -10.82 -7.98 8.69
N TYR A 152 -10.31 -6.94 8.02
CA TYR A 152 -8.89 -6.61 8.01
C TYR A 152 -8.37 -6.30 9.41
N LEU A 153 -9.09 -5.46 10.18
CA LEU A 153 -8.77 -5.16 11.58
C LEU A 153 -8.71 -6.42 12.45
N GLY A 154 -9.71 -7.30 12.34
CA GLY A 154 -9.76 -8.55 13.10
C GLY A 154 -8.61 -9.49 12.75
N TYR A 155 -8.26 -9.58 11.46
CA TYR A 155 -7.16 -10.41 10.99
C TYR A 155 -5.79 -9.87 11.42
N ALA A 156 -5.56 -8.56 11.29
CA ALA A 156 -4.36 -7.86 11.76
C ALA A 156 -4.16 -8.01 13.27
N SER A 157 -5.23 -7.87 14.05
CA SER A 157 -5.21 -8.05 15.50
C SER A 157 -4.83 -9.49 15.89
N ARG A 158 -5.43 -10.48 15.22
CA ARG A 158 -5.16 -11.91 15.48
C ARG A 158 -3.72 -12.31 15.14
N THR A 159 -3.17 -11.74 14.06
CA THR A 159 -1.81 -12.03 13.58
C THR A 159 -0.75 -11.14 14.22
N GLN A 160 -1.14 -10.18 15.06
CA GLN A 160 -0.27 -9.22 15.75
C GLN A 160 0.56 -8.34 14.81
N GLN A 161 0.07 -8.11 13.60
CA GLN A 161 0.71 -7.27 12.59
C GLN A 161 0.39 -5.80 12.88
N LYS A 162 1.29 -5.10 13.58
CA LYS A 162 1.06 -3.72 14.05
C LYS A 162 0.85 -2.73 12.91
N LEU A 163 1.60 -2.84 11.81
CA LEU A 163 1.43 -1.96 10.65
C LEU A 163 0.01 -2.09 10.08
N ASP A 164 -0.41 -3.33 9.81
CA ASP A 164 -1.74 -3.63 9.28
C ASP A 164 -2.86 -3.22 10.24
N LEU A 165 -2.62 -3.33 11.56
CA LEU A 165 -3.55 -2.84 12.57
C LEU A 165 -3.80 -1.33 12.39
N HIS A 166 -2.75 -0.52 12.31
CA HIS A 166 -2.92 0.94 12.15
C HIS A 166 -3.51 1.32 10.78
N LYS A 167 -3.16 0.62 9.70
CA LYS A 167 -3.84 0.76 8.39
C LYS A 167 -5.33 0.46 8.47
N SER A 168 -5.71 -0.60 9.17
CA SER A 168 -7.12 -0.98 9.32
C SER A 168 -7.91 0.08 10.10
N LEU A 169 -7.29 0.71 11.12
CA LEU A 169 -7.90 1.80 11.87
C LEU A 169 -8.09 3.05 11.00
N SER A 170 -7.11 3.42 10.16
CA SER A 170 -7.27 4.56 9.24
C SER A 170 -8.31 4.29 8.15
N PHE A 171 -8.46 3.05 7.67
CA PHE A 171 -9.53 2.71 6.72
C PHE A 171 -10.91 2.77 7.37
N LEU A 172 -11.04 2.29 8.61
CA LEU A 172 -12.27 2.43 9.37
C LEU A 172 -12.60 3.90 9.69
N ALA A 173 -11.57 4.73 9.96
CA ALA A 173 -11.74 6.17 10.12
C ALA A 173 -12.33 6.83 8.87
N ASN A 174 -11.84 6.45 7.68
CA ASN A 174 -12.40 6.91 6.41
C ASN A 174 -13.87 6.50 6.23
N VAL A 175 -14.22 5.27 6.63
CA VAL A 175 -15.62 4.83 6.63
C VAL A 175 -16.49 5.73 7.53
N PHE A 176 -16.07 5.96 8.78
CA PHE A 176 -16.80 6.86 9.69
C PHE A 176 -16.88 8.29 9.17
N LEU A 177 -15.82 8.79 8.55
CA LEU A 177 -15.84 10.11 7.91
C LEU A 177 -16.90 10.16 6.79
N SER A 178 -16.98 9.12 5.96
CA SER A 178 -17.96 9.02 4.86
C SER A 178 -19.41 8.89 5.35
N THR A 179 -19.63 8.37 6.55
CA THR A 179 -20.96 8.25 7.17
C THR A 179 -21.33 9.42 8.07
N GLY A 180 -20.45 10.42 8.20
CA GLY A 180 -20.67 11.61 9.02
C GLY A 180 -20.37 11.45 10.50
N GLU A 181 -19.78 10.32 10.91
CA GLU A 181 -19.31 10.08 12.29
C GLU A 181 -17.93 10.72 12.52
N ILE A 182 -17.89 12.05 12.47
CA ILE A 182 -16.63 12.82 12.43
C ILE A 182 -15.77 12.60 13.68
N GLU A 183 -16.37 12.51 14.87
CA GLU A 183 -15.63 12.31 16.13
C GLU A 183 -14.98 10.92 16.19
N SER A 184 -15.70 9.88 15.77
CA SER A 184 -15.16 8.51 15.65
C SER A 184 -14.02 8.46 14.64
N ALA A 185 -14.18 9.12 13.49
CA ALA A 185 -13.14 9.21 12.46
C ALA A 185 -11.88 9.91 12.99
N GLU A 186 -12.02 11.08 13.62
CA GLU A 186 -10.90 11.82 14.18
C GLU A 186 -10.14 11.01 15.24
N ASN A 187 -10.85 10.34 16.15
CA ASN A 187 -10.21 9.50 17.17
C ASN A 187 -9.39 8.37 16.53
N LEU A 188 -9.96 7.68 15.53
CA LEU A 188 -9.25 6.61 14.84
C LEU A 188 -8.06 7.12 14.02
N PHE A 189 -8.17 8.25 13.34
CA PHE A 189 -7.05 8.87 12.63
C PHE A 189 -5.92 9.26 13.60
N ASN A 190 -6.22 9.77 14.78
CA ASN A 190 -5.21 10.08 15.78
C ASN A 190 -4.48 8.82 16.29
N VAL A 191 -5.21 7.73 16.58
CA VAL A 191 -4.60 6.45 16.98
C VAL A 191 -3.74 5.86 15.85
N ALA A 192 -4.20 5.93 14.60
CA ALA A 192 -3.43 5.50 13.45
C ALA A 192 -2.16 6.36 13.26
N LEU A 193 -2.29 7.69 13.38
CA LEU A 193 -1.19 8.64 13.28
C LEU A 193 -0.09 8.38 14.32
N GLU A 194 -0.45 8.13 15.57
CA GLU A 194 0.50 7.78 16.63
C GLU A 194 1.28 6.51 16.28
N GLY A 195 0.58 5.47 15.83
CA GLY A 195 1.18 4.21 15.41
C GLY A 195 2.13 4.38 14.22
N PHE A 196 1.68 5.06 13.17
CA PHE A 196 2.51 5.33 12.00
C PHE A 196 3.71 6.22 12.34
N THR A 197 3.58 7.14 13.29
CA THR A 197 4.70 7.95 13.78
C THR A 197 5.71 7.09 14.52
N PHE A 198 5.27 6.20 15.41
CA PHE A 198 6.14 5.29 16.14
C PHE A 198 6.92 4.34 15.21
N MET A 199 6.27 3.86 14.14
CA MET A 199 6.87 2.95 13.16
C MET A 199 7.60 3.66 12.00
N ASP A 200 7.57 4.99 11.97
CA ASP A 200 8.13 5.83 10.90
C ASP A 200 7.59 5.51 9.50
N VAL A 201 6.27 5.37 9.39
CA VAL A 201 5.53 5.08 8.15
C VAL A 201 5.09 6.39 7.51
N HIS A 202 5.86 6.88 6.55
CA HIS A 202 5.66 8.24 6.02
C HIS A 202 4.29 8.45 5.37
N GLN A 203 3.87 7.54 4.47
CA GLN A 203 2.59 7.70 3.78
C GLN A 203 1.41 7.65 4.74
N GLY A 204 1.38 6.68 5.66
CA GLY A 204 0.29 6.54 6.64
C GLY A 204 0.16 7.76 7.56
N ARG A 205 1.29 8.33 8.01
CA ARG A 205 1.31 9.60 8.78
C ARG A 205 0.69 10.74 7.97
N ALA A 206 1.14 10.88 6.72
CA ALA A 206 0.70 11.96 5.82
C ALA A 206 -0.79 11.86 5.50
N GLU A 207 -1.31 10.66 5.25
CA GLU A 207 -2.74 10.42 5.03
C GLU A 207 -3.57 10.79 6.26
N CYS A 208 -3.18 10.35 7.46
CA CYS A 208 -3.90 10.71 8.68
C CYS A 208 -3.90 12.22 8.90
N MET A 209 -2.76 12.89 8.72
CA MET A 209 -2.64 14.35 8.80
C MET A 209 -3.52 15.06 7.75
N LEU A 210 -3.57 14.56 6.52
CA LEU A 210 -4.41 15.12 5.46
C LEU A 210 -5.89 15.11 5.86
N TYR A 211 -6.40 13.97 6.33
CA TYR A 211 -7.80 13.82 6.75
C TYR A 211 -8.11 14.60 8.03
N LEU A 212 -7.21 14.61 9.02
CA LEU A 212 -7.37 15.44 10.21
C LEU A 212 -7.41 16.93 9.86
N GLY A 213 -6.56 17.37 8.93
CA GLY A 213 -6.58 18.73 8.42
C GLY A 213 -7.91 19.08 7.73
N ASP A 214 -8.46 18.17 6.92
CA ASP A 214 -9.78 18.34 6.33
C ASP A 214 -10.89 18.42 7.40
N ILE A 215 -10.84 17.60 8.45
CA ILE A 215 -11.77 17.68 9.59
C ILE A 215 -11.67 19.02 10.32
N TYR A 216 -10.46 19.51 10.58
CA TYR A 216 -10.25 20.82 11.23
C TYR A 216 -10.74 21.97 10.36
N ARG A 217 -10.49 21.90 9.05
CA ARG A 217 -11.04 22.86 8.09
C ARG A 217 -12.56 22.94 8.18
N ASP A 218 -13.23 21.78 8.15
CA ASP A 218 -14.69 21.72 8.13
C ASP A 218 -15.32 22.23 9.44
N ARG A 219 -14.55 22.25 10.54
CA ARG A 219 -14.92 22.89 11.82
C ARG A 219 -14.55 24.36 11.92
N GLY A 220 -13.89 24.94 10.91
CA GLY A 220 -13.41 26.31 10.90
C GLY A 220 -12.10 26.54 11.67
N GLU A 221 -11.42 25.46 12.09
CA GLU A 221 -10.11 25.50 12.76
C GLU A 221 -8.98 25.57 11.74
N TRP A 222 -8.97 26.65 10.94
CA TRP A 222 -8.11 26.79 9.78
C TRP A 222 -6.62 26.69 10.11
N GLU A 223 -6.14 27.38 11.15
CA GLU A 223 -4.72 27.35 11.51
C GLU A 223 -4.20 25.93 11.77
N LYS A 224 -5.02 25.08 12.42
CA LYS A 224 -4.68 23.67 12.65
C LYS A 224 -4.71 22.86 11.36
N ALA A 225 -5.69 23.10 10.48
CA ALA A 225 -5.76 22.43 9.19
C ALA A 225 -4.48 22.67 8.36
N VAL A 226 -4.03 23.93 8.33
CA VAL A 226 -2.80 24.35 7.64
C VAL A 226 -1.57 23.68 8.23
N GLU A 227 -1.46 23.62 9.55
CA GLU A 227 -0.36 22.93 10.23
C GLU A 227 -0.29 21.46 9.80
N MET A 228 -1.45 20.77 9.79
CA MET A 228 -1.53 19.37 9.40
C MET A 228 -1.13 19.16 7.92
N TRP A 229 -1.66 19.97 7.00
CA TRP A 229 -1.34 19.84 5.58
C TRP A 229 0.14 20.15 5.28
N LYS A 230 0.71 21.19 5.91
CA LYS A 230 2.14 21.50 5.77
C LYS A 230 3.03 20.39 6.31
N ALA A 231 2.64 19.74 7.40
CA ALA A 231 3.37 18.60 7.96
C ALA A 231 3.25 17.34 7.08
N ALA A 232 2.11 17.11 6.43
CA ALA A 232 1.89 15.98 5.54
C ALA A 232 2.66 16.07 4.21
N CYS A 233 2.83 17.28 3.66
CA CYS A 233 3.44 17.50 2.35
C CYS A 233 4.84 16.84 2.17
N PRO A 234 5.84 17.08 3.04
CA PRO A 234 7.17 16.47 2.87
C PRO A 234 7.13 14.94 2.99
N LEU A 235 6.22 14.39 3.79
CA LEU A 235 6.06 12.94 3.93
C LEU A 235 5.52 12.31 2.64
N PHE A 236 4.54 12.95 1.99
CA PHE A 236 4.07 12.52 0.68
C PHE A 236 5.13 12.67 -0.41
N GLN A 237 5.98 13.70 -0.34
CA GLN A 237 7.11 13.84 -1.27
C GLN A 237 8.12 12.69 -1.09
N CYS A 238 8.50 12.35 0.14
CA CYS A 238 9.38 11.21 0.42
C CYS A 238 8.78 9.88 -0.06
N SER A 239 7.46 9.72 0.06
CA SER A 239 6.74 8.53 -0.41
C SER A 239 6.27 8.62 -1.87
N LEU A 240 6.79 9.57 -2.65
CA LEU A 240 6.51 9.71 -4.09
C LEU A 240 5.01 9.82 -4.43
N GLN A 241 4.19 10.36 -3.52
CA GLN A 241 2.75 10.51 -3.68
C GLN A 241 2.39 11.85 -4.33
N ALA A 242 2.78 12.03 -5.60
CA ALA A 242 2.63 13.30 -6.32
C ALA A 242 1.20 13.84 -6.37
N LYS A 243 0.19 12.96 -6.50
CA LYS A 243 -1.22 13.36 -6.47
C LYS A 243 -1.63 13.96 -5.13
N ALA A 244 -1.15 13.41 -4.02
CA ALA A 244 -1.45 13.91 -2.67
C ALA A 244 -0.74 15.24 -2.39
N VAL A 245 0.49 15.42 -2.89
CA VAL A 245 1.21 16.71 -2.84
C VAL A 245 0.40 17.80 -3.55
N ALA A 246 -0.03 17.57 -4.79
CA ALA A 246 -0.83 18.52 -5.54
C ALA A 246 -2.17 18.86 -4.84
N GLN A 247 -2.78 17.87 -4.19
CA GLN A 247 -3.98 18.04 -3.39
C GLN A 247 -3.77 18.93 -2.15
N ILE A 248 -2.61 18.83 -1.49
CA ILE A 248 -2.24 19.71 -0.38
C ILE A 248 -1.95 21.12 -0.89
N GLU A 249 -1.19 21.26 -1.97
CA GLU A 249 -0.88 22.55 -2.58
C GLU A 249 -2.16 23.30 -2.97
N LEU A 250 -3.15 22.59 -3.52
CA LEU A 250 -4.45 23.17 -3.83
C LEU A 250 -5.14 23.69 -2.55
N ARG A 251 -5.19 22.90 -1.47
CA ARG A 251 -5.79 23.31 -0.19
C ARG A 251 -5.13 24.57 0.36
N LEU A 252 -3.80 24.63 0.35
CA LEU A 252 -3.02 25.77 0.82
C LEU A 252 -3.14 27.00 -0.09
N SER A 253 -3.40 26.81 -1.39
CA SER A 253 -3.56 27.93 -2.33
C SER A 253 -4.86 28.71 -2.13
N HIS A 254 -5.89 28.08 -1.54
CA HIS A 254 -7.15 28.72 -1.21
C HIS A 254 -7.08 29.64 0.03
N GLU A 255 -5.89 29.82 0.62
CA GLU A 255 -5.61 30.77 1.71
C GLU A 255 -5.12 32.16 1.24
N LEU A 256 -4.77 32.32 -0.04
CA LEU A 256 -4.26 33.57 -0.62
C LEU A 256 -5.34 34.29 -1.44
#